data_AF-A0A2H0SNQ5-F1
#
_entry.id   AF-A0A2H0SNQ5-F1
#
_cell.length_a   1.000
_cell.length_b   1.000
_cell.length_c   1.000
_cell.angle_alpha   90.00
_cell.angle_beta   90.00
_cell.angle_gamma   90.00
#
_symmetry.space_group_name_H-M   'P 1'
#
loop_
_entity.id
_entity.type
_entity.pdbx_description
1 polymer ?
#
loop_
_entity_poly.entity_id
_entity_poly.type
_entity_poly.pdbx_seq_one_letter_code
_entity_poly.pdbx_strand_id
1 'polypeptide(L)'
;MSAPTLLGYIPVLHQGYLQFFTEFPRANILLLLPSKLAKEFTPTHKEIRALPKEKIVTAITSWNIFKTVKVLDEQTVVELAAERTPLAIPDELVTTQYVAKYLPNNPVETSSIFLRWDKAAILERTKPHPDKVMDIARLEGLKSSDWWRQVGAVVVREGAIIAQAHNTHLPDEQQPYTEGDARAHFHKGEEIELTTAIHAEAKLIGEAAKNGVSLAGCELYVTDFPCPTCAKLIAAAGISKLYYQHGYTLLDGERVLKSAGVEIIFA
;
A
#
# COMPACT_ATOMS: atom_id res chain seq x y z
N MET A 1 2.69 20.08 -29.86
CA MET A 1 3.41 18.90 -29.33
C MET A 1 2.90 17.69 -30.08
N SER A 2 3.80 16.87 -30.63
CA SER A 2 3.46 15.59 -31.25
C SER A 2 2.75 14.68 -30.24
N ALA A 3 1.83 13.83 -30.71
CA ALA A 3 1.17 12.87 -29.84
C ALA A 3 2.20 11.84 -29.33
N PRO A 4 2.18 11.49 -28.03
CA PRO A 4 3.11 10.50 -27.51
C PRO A 4 2.77 9.10 -28.04
N THR A 5 3.80 8.26 -28.15
CA THR A 5 3.65 6.82 -28.35
C THR A 5 3.57 6.15 -26.98
N LEU A 6 2.59 5.29 -26.76
CA LEU A 6 2.52 4.54 -25.49
C LEU A 6 3.48 3.37 -25.55
N LEU A 7 4.24 3.19 -24.48
CA LEU A 7 5.18 2.08 -24.32
C LEU A 7 4.98 1.46 -22.93
N GLY A 8 4.83 0.15 -22.86
CA GLY A 8 4.66 -0.52 -21.56
C GLY A 8 4.84 -2.03 -21.58
N TYR A 9 5.23 -2.57 -20.44
CA TYR A 9 5.17 -4.01 -20.17
C TYR A 9 3.80 -4.37 -19.59
N ILE A 10 2.96 -5.09 -20.35
CA ILE A 10 1.57 -5.40 -19.97
C ILE A 10 1.36 -6.92 -19.85
N PRO A 11 1.72 -7.53 -18.71
CA PRO A 11 1.58 -8.98 -18.52
C PRO A 11 0.12 -9.42 -18.30
N VAL A 12 -0.72 -8.54 -17.75
CA VAL A 12 -2.14 -8.81 -17.43
C VAL A 12 -2.99 -7.58 -17.76
N LEU A 13 -4.13 -7.77 -18.42
CA LEU A 13 -5.09 -6.70 -18.67
C LEU A 13 -5.93 -6.45 -17.42
N HIS A 14 -5.96 -5.20 -16.95
CA HIS A 14 -6.78 -4.75 -15.83
C HIS A 14 -7.14 -3.27 -15.97
N GLN A 15 -8.03 -2.76 -15.12
CA GLN A 15 -8.57 -1.41 -15.20
C GLN A 15 -7.49 -0.30 -15.23
N GLY A 16 -6.38 -0.44 -14.50
CA GLY A 16 -5.31 0.57 -14.49
C GLY A 16 -4.68 0.81 -15.87
N TYR A 17 -4.51 -0.24 -16.69
CA TYR A 17 -4.06 -0.07 -18.07
C TYR A 17 -5.10 0.63 -18.95
N LEU A 18 -6.40 0.34 -18.73
CA LEU A 18 -7.46 1.03 -19.46
C LEU A 18 -7.48 2.52 -19.12
N GLN A 19 -7.34 2.87 -17.83
CA GLN A 19 -7.24 4.27 -17.37
C GLN A 19 -6.03 4.97 -18.00
N PHE A 20 -4.86 4.34 -17.94
CA PHE A 20 -3.65 4.83 -18.59
C PHE A 20 -3.87 5.08 -20.09
N PHE A 21 -4.52 4.17 -20.83
CA PHE A 21 -4.81 4.40 -22.25
C PHE A 21 -5.72 5.60 -22.48
N THR A 22 -6.73 5.80 -21.62
CA THR A 22 -7.68 6.91 -21.74
C THR A 22 -7.10 8.27 -21.35
N GLU A 23 -6.05 8.31 -20.52
CA GLU A 23 -5.34 9.54 -20.15
C GLU A 23 -4.60 10.18 -21.34
N PHE A 24 -4.24 9.36 -22.33
CA PHE A 24 -3.53 9.78 -23.54
C PHE A 24 -4.38 9.60 -24.81
N PRO A 25 -5.53 10.31 -24.97
CA PRO A 25 -6.48 10.08 -26.06
C PRO A 25 -5.95 10.42 -27.46
N ARG A 26 -4.83 11.16 -27.54
CA ARG A 26 -4.18 11.50 -28.81
C ARG A 26 -3.17 10.45 -29.27
N ALA A 27 -2.80 9.52 -28.41
CA ALA A 27 -1.83 8.50 -28.73
C ALA A 27 -2.47 7.41 -29.60
N ASN A 28 -1.93 7.23 -30.81
CA ASN A 28 -2.48 6.29 -31.79
C ASN A 28 -1.71 4.97 -31.85
N ILE A 29 -0.57 4.88 -31.17
CA ILE A 29 0.36 3.76 -31.23
C ILE A 29 0.62 3.26 -29.80
N LEU A 30 0.43 1.96 -29.57
CA LEU A 30 0.84 1.25 -28.37
C LEU A 30 1.91 0.21 -28.73
N LEU A 31 3.06 0.29 -28.07
CA LEU A 31 4.16 -0.64 -28.18
C LEU A 31 4.29 -1.45 -26.88
N LEU A 32 4.30 -2.78 -27.01
CA LEU A 32 4.40 -3.69 -25.88
C LEU A 32 5.82 -4.22 -25.73
N LEU A 33 6.39 -4.11 -24.52
CA LEU A 33 7.70 -4.67 -24.24
C LEU A 33 7.68 -6.22 -24.30
N PRO A 34 8.72 -6.86 -24.87
CA PRO A 34 8.81 -8.32 -24.90
C PRO A 34 9.01 -8.92 -23.51
N SER A 35 8.34 -10.03 -23.19
CA SER A 35 8.47 -10.73 -21.91
C SER A 35 9.90 -11.22 -21.59
N LYS A 36 10.75 -11.40 -22.61
CA LYS A 36 12.17 -11.77 -22.42
C LYS A 36 12.99 -10.63 -21.81
N LEU A 37 12.61 -9.37 -22.05
CA LEU A 37 13.27 -8.19 -21.49
C LEU A 37 12.82 -7.92 -20.05
N ALA A 38 11.58 -8.27 -19.68
CA ALA A 38 11.14 -8.19 -18.28
C ALA A 38 12.04 -9.02 -17.34
N LYS A 39 12.52 -10.19 -17.79
CA LYS A 39 13.45 -11.03 -17.03
C LYS A 39 14.81 -10.37 -16.75
N GLU A 40 15.22 -9.39 -17.56
CA GLU A 40 16.46 -8.65 -17.34
C GLU A 40 16.34 -7.72 -16.12
N PHE A 41 15.16 -7.13 -15.92
CA PHE A 41 14.90 -6.15 -14.86
C PHE A 41 14.24 -6.77 -13.61
N THR A 42 13.65 -7.96 -13.73
CA THR A 42 13.07 -8.73 -12.61
C THR A 42 13.51 -10.21 -12.60
N PRO A 43 14.82 -10.50 -12.44
CA PRO A 43 15.37 -11.86 -12.60
C PRO A 43 14.91 -12.87 -11.52
N THR A 44 14.46 -12.39 -10.35
CA THR A 44 14.08 -13.22 -9.19
C THR A 44 12.58 -13.43 -9.03
N HIS A 45 11.73 -12.77 -9.83
CA HIS A 45 10.27 -12.83 -9.66
C HIS A 45 9.61 -13.87 -10.57
N LYS A 46 8.70 -14.67 -10.00
CA LYS A 46 7.78 -15.51 -10.77
C LYS A 46 6.67 -14.62 -11.35
N GLU A 47 6.56 -14.53 -12.67
CA GLU A 47 5.42 -13.88 -13.34
C GLU A 47 4.16 -14.74 -13.16
N ILE A 48 3.41 -14.48 -12.09
CA ILE A 48 2.44 -15.46 -11.58
C ILE A 48 1.28 -15.74 -12.56
N ARG A 49 0.93 -14.85 -13.52
CA ARG A 49 -0.21 -15.04 -14.45
C ARG A 49 -0.12 -14.27 -15.79
N ALA A 50 1.07 -14.13 -16.39
CA ALA A 50 1.18 -13.37 -17.65
C ALA A 50 0.50 -14.08 -18.84
N LEU A 51 -0.30 -13.37 -19.62
CA LEU A 51 -0.84 -13.88 -20.88
C LEU A 51 0.26 -13.87 -21.97
N PRO A 52 0.18 -14.76 -22.98
CA PRO A 52 1.03 -14.63 -24.16
C PRO A 52 0.84 -13.25 -24.82
N LYS A 53 1.95 -12.63 -25.23
CA LYS A 53 1.96 -11.28 -25.82
C LYS A 53 1.03 -11.16 -27.04
N GLU A 54 0.90 -12.22 -27.83
CA GLU A 54 0.01 -12.28 -29.00
C GLU A 54 -1.46 -12.14 -28.58
N LYS A 55 -1.83 -12.72 -27.44
CA LYS A 55 -3.19 -12.60 -26.87
C LYS A 55 -3.44 -11.19 -26.34
N ILE A 56 -2.45 -10.56 -25.71
CA ILE A 56 -2.54 -9.16 -25.26
C ILE A 56 -2.71 -8.21 -26.45
N VAL A 57 -1.88 -8.35 -27.50
CA VAL A 57 -2.01 -7.53 -28.73
C VAL A 57 -3.40 -7.70 -29.33
N THR A 58 -3.87 -8.94 -29.48
CA THR A 58 -5.20 -9.23 -30.05
C THR A 58 -6.32 -8.59 -29.23
N ALA A 59 -6.25 -8.71 -27.90
CA ALA A 59 -7.26 -8.18 -27.00
C ALA A 59 -7.28 -6.64 -26.97
N ILE A 60 -6.12 -5.97 -26.92
CA ILE A 60 -6.10 -4.50 -26.94
C ILE A 60 -6.51 -3.96 -28.32
N THR A 61 -6.11 -4.63 -29.40
CA THR A 61 -6.52 -4.25 -30.76
C THR A 61 -8.04 -4.29 -30.91
N SER A 62 -8.72 -5.27 -30.30
CA SER A 62 -10.18 -5.38 -30.39
C SER A 62 -10.94 -4.28 -29.62
N TRP A 63 -10.25 -3.55 -28.72
CA TRP A 63 -10.84 -2.40 -28.02
C TRP A 63 -10.93 -1.14 -28.90
N ASN A 64 -10.29 -1.14 -30.08
CA ASN A 64 -10.30 -0.02 -31.04
C ASN A 64 -9.86 1.33 -30.42
N ILE A 65 -8.95 1.29 -29.45
CA ILE A 65 -8.38 2.49 -28.80
C ILE A 65 -7.21 3.04 -29.61
N PHE A 66 -6.37 2.16 -30.15
CA PHE A 66 -5.16 2.51 -30.90
C PHE A 66 -5.31 2.14 -32.37
N LYS A 67 -4.68 2.91 -33.27
CA LYS A 67 -4.56 2.55 -34.69
C LYS A 67 -3.57 1.41 -34.89
N THR A 68 -2.51 1.38 -34.08
CA THR A 68 -1.44 0.37 -34.15
C THR A 68 -1.13 -0.15 -32.76
N VAL A 69 -1.21 -1.47 -32.59
CA VAL A 69 -0.74 -2.19 -31.40
C VAL A 69 0.26 -3.25 -31.86
N LYS A 70 1.51 -3.17 -31.42
CA LYS A 70 2.54 -4.18 -31.77
C LYS A 70 3.52 -4.43 -30.64
N VAL A 71 4.16 -5.59 -30.68
CA VAL A 71 5.30 -5.90 -29.80
C VAL A 71 6.49 -5.08 -30.30
N LEU A 72 7.22 -4.48 -29.36
CA LEU A 72 8.42 -3.70 -29.66
C LEU A 72 9.53 -4.61 -30.20
N ASP A 73 10.13 -4.21 -31.32
CA ASP A 73 11.28 -4.84 -31.95
C ASP A 73 12.49 -3.89 -31.93
N GLU A 74 13.69 -4.44 -32.18
CA GLU A 74 14.95 -3.70 -32.12
C GLU A 74 15.01 -2.54 -33.11
N GLN A 75 14.44 -2.71 -34.31
CA GLN A 75 14.42 -1.66 -35.32
C GLN A 75 13.57 -0.46 -34.85
N THR A 76 12.39 -0.73 -34.29
CA THR A 76 11.50 0.31 -33.75
C THR A 76 12.19 1.08 -32.61
N VAL A 77 13.01 0.43 -31.78
CA VAL A 77 13.79 1.12 -30.73
C VAL A 77 14.77 2.13 -31.32
N VAL A 78 15.49 1.75 -32.36
CA VAL A 78 16.44 2.63 -33.06
C VAL A 78 15.72 3.84 -33.66
N GLU A 79 14.57 3.62 -34.28
CA GLU A 79 13.72 4.69 -34.85
C GLU A 79 13.23 5.65 -33.75
N LEU A 80 12.69 5.13 -32.65
CA LEU A 80 12.23 5.94 -31.52
C LEU A 80 13.34 6.81 -30.92
N ALA A 81 14.55 6.25 -30.79
CA ALA A 81 15.71 6.95 -30.26
C ALA A 81 16.19 8.06 -31.20
N ALA A 82 16.26 7.78 -32.50
CA ALA A 82 16.72 8.72 -33.53
C ALA A 82 15.77 9.92 -33.63
N GLU A 83 14.46 9.69 -33.59
CA GLU A 83 13.44 10.72 -33.72
C GLU A 83 13.13 11.45 -32.40
N ARG A 84 13.68 11.00 -31.27
CA ARG A 84 13.32 11.46 -29.92
C ARG A 84 11.81 11.51 -29.71
N THR A 85 11.14 10.46 -30.17
CA THR A 85 9.68 10.32 -30.08
C THR A 85 9.23 10.49 -28.62
N PRO A 86 8.27 11.37 -28.31
CA PRO A 86 7.70 11.47 -26.97
C PRO A 86 7.00 10.17 -26.56
N LEU A 87 7.23 9.73 -25.32
CA LEU A 87 6.72 8.48 -24.79
C LEU A 87 5.79 8.73 -23.62
N ALA A 88 4.66 8.03 -23.58
CA ALA A 88 3.85 7.90 -22.38
C ALA A 88 4.02 6.48 -21.85
N ILE A 89 4.44 6.33 -20.58
CA ILE A 89 4.75 5.02 -20.00
C ILE A 89 4.06 4.79 -18.65
N PRO A 90 3.73 3.53 -18.32
CA PRO A 90 3.36 3.17 -16.96
C PRO A 90 4.48 3.46 -15.96
N ASP A 91 4.15 4.03 -14.80
CA ASP A 91 5.07 4.22 -13.68
C ASP A 91 5.29 2.90 -12.93
N GLU A 92 6.09 2.02 -13.52
CA GLU A 92 6.46 0.73 -12.96
C GLU A 92 7.89 0.35 -13.36
N LEU A 93 8.51 -0.53 -12.55
CA LEU A 93 9.94 -0.79 -12.59
C LEU A 93 10.47 -1.21 -13.98
N VAL A 94 9.79 -2.12 -14.67
CA VAL A 94 10.28 -2.73 -15.92
C VAL A 94 10.35 -1.69 -17.03
N THR A 95 9.26 -0.97 -17.27
CA THR A 95 9.17 0.03 -18.35
C THR A 95 10.05 1.23 -18.03
N THR A 96 10.06 1.71 -16.79
CA THR A 96 10.92 2.84 -16.39
C THR A 96 12.40 2.50 -16.54
N GLN A 97 12.84 1.31 -16.12
CA GLN A 97 14.23 0.89 -16.32
C GLN A 97 14.58 0.63 -17.78
N TYR A 98 13.65 0.08 -18.56
CA TYR A 98 13.85 -0.13 -20.00
C TYR A 98 14.07 1.21 -20.72
N VAL A 99 13.21 2.20 -20.48
CA VAL A 99 13.33 3.52 -21.10
C VAL A 99 14.60 4.23 -20.65
N ALA A 100 14.94 4.17 -19.35
CA ALA A 100 16.18 4.74 -18.84
C ALA A 100 17.43 4.13 -19.50
N LYS A 101 17.39 2.82 -19.82
CA LYS A 101 18.53 2.11 -20.43
C LYS A 101 18.63 2.31 -21.94
N TYR A 102 17.51 2.21 -22.67
CA TYR A 102 17.52 2.12 -24.13
C TYR A 102 17.04 3.41 -24.83
N LEU A 103 16.27 4.26 -24.13
CA LEU A 103 15.67 5.48 -24.69
C LEU A 103 15.91 6.71 -23.76
N PRO A 104 17.14 6.95 -23.26
CA PRO A 104 17.40 7.93 -22.20
C PRO A 104 17.16 9.40 -22.62
N ASN A 105 17.17 9.69 -23.92
CA ASN A 105 17.04 11.05 -24.46
C ASN A 105 15.63 11.36 -24.97
N ASN A 106 14.69 10.41 -24.86
CA ASN A 106 13.32 10.60 -25.28
C ASN A 106 12.56 11.38 -24.20
N PRO A 107 11.67 12.33 -24.57
CA PRO A 107 10.74 12.93 -23.61
C PRO A 107 9.79 11.86 -23.07
N VAL A 108 9.64 11.76 -21.75
CA VAL A 108 8.84 10.72 -21.09
C VAL A 108 7.82 11.37 -20.16
N GLU A 109 6.57 10.97 -20.32
CA GLU A 109 5.47 11.24 -19.40
C GLU A 109 5.08 9.92 -18.73
N THR A 110 5.06 9.87 -17.40
CA THR A 110 4.70 8.68 -16.63
C THR A 110 3.27 8.78 -16.12
N SER A 111 2.58 7.65 -16.06
CA SER A 111 1.26 7.57 -15.43
C SER A 111 1.11 6.28 -14.64
N SER A 112 0.47 6.38 -13.48
CA SER A 112 0.28 5.23 -12.60
C SER A 112 -0.79 4.29 -13.17
N ILE A 113 -0.36 3.08 -13.51
CA ILE A 113 -1.26 1.95 -13.80
C ILE A 113 -1.67 1.20 -12.53
N PHE A 114 -1.15 1.61 -11.37
CA PHE A 114 -1.29 0.90 -10.13
C PHE A 114 -2.72 1.09 -9.61
N LEU A 115 -3.49 0.01 -9.58
CA LEU A 115 -4.88 -0.02 -9.07
C LEU A 115 -4.96 0.01 -7.53
N ARG A 116 -3.82 0.19 -6.86
CA ARG A 116 -3.68 0.19 -5.40
C ARG A 116 -2.78 1.36 -4.99
N TRP A 117 -2.53 1.51 -3.70
CA TRP A 117 -2.06 2.77 -3.14
C TRP A 117 -0.64 3.17 -3.50
N ASP A 118 -0.48 4.44 -3.87
CA ASP A 118 0.79 5.13 -4.05
C ASP A 118 1.38 5.50 -2.67
N LYS A 119 2.58 4.98 -2.41
CA LYS A 119 3.37 5.21 -1.19
C LYS A 119 3.69 6.70 -1.00
N ALA A 120 3.82 7.48 -2.07
CA ALA A 120 4.10 8.91 -2.02
C ALA A 120 2.89 9.73 -1.56
N ALA A 121 1.68 9.35 -1.98
CA ALA A 121 0.43 9.97 -1.51
C ALA A 121 0.11 9.62 -0.05
N ILE A 122 0.52 8.44 0.43
CA ILE A 122 0.36 8.02 1.83
C ILE A 122 1.36 8.73 2.78
N LEU A 123 2.52 9.15 2.26
CA LEU A 123 3.54 9.85 3.05
C LEU A 123 3.20 11.33 3.28
N GLU A 124 2.13 11.85 2.70
CA GLU A 124 1.65 13.20 2.97
C GLU A 124 1.12 13.26 4.41
N ARG A 125 2.00 13.65 5.32
CA ARG A 125 1.70 13.84 6.74
C ARG A 125 0.60 14.90 6.87
N THR A 126 -0.63 14.47 7.10
CA THR A 126 -1.64 15.33 7.72
C THR A 126 -1.04 15.90 9.00
N LYS A 127 -1.19 17.21 9.24
CA LYS A 127 -0.69 17.83 10.47
C LYS A 127 -1.54 17.29 11.64
N PRO A 128 -0.93 16.81 12.72
CA PRO A 128 -1.69 16.34 13.87
C PRO A 128 -2.49 17.51 14.46
N HIS A 129 -3.76 17.24 14.78
CA HIS A 129 -4.66 18.16 15.44
C HIS A 129 -4.63 17.85 16.95
N PRO A 130 -4.36 18.81 17.83
CA PRO A 130 -4.31 18.53 19.27
C PRO A 130 -5.64 17.92 19.77
N ASP A 131 -5.58 16.68 20.25
CA ASP A 131 -6.68 15.93 20.85
C ASP A 131 -6.25 15.40 22.22
N LYS A 132 -6.99 15.79 23.28
CA LYS A 132 -6.70 15.41 24.67
C LYS A 132 -6.80 13.89 24.89
N VAL A 133 -7.63 13.19 24.13
CA VAL A 133 -7.77 11.73 24.22
C VAL A 133 -6.56 11.04 23.61
N MET A 134 -6.02 11.58 22.51
CA MET A 134 -4.78 11.05 21.92
C MET A 134 -3.59 11.23 22.88
N ASP A 135 -3.54 12.33 23.64
CA ASP A 135 -2.54 12.49 24.70
C ASP A 135 -2.66 11.41 25.80
N ILE A 136 -3.87 10.99 26.15
CA ILE A 136 -4.10 9.89 27.09
C ILE A 136 -3.62 8.57 26.48
N ALA A 137 -3.91 8.31 25.21
CA ALA A 137 -3.40 7.13 24.52
C ALA A 137 -1.87 7.10 24.49
N ARG A 138 -1.22 8.25 24.27
CA ARG A 138 0.24 8.39 24.34
C ARG A 138 0.77 8.09 25.74
N LEU A 139 0.14 8.63 26.79
CA LEU A 139 0.53 8.35 28.18
C LEU A 139 0.32 6.88 28.56
N GLU A 140 -0.72 6.23 28.03
CA GLU A 140 -0.94 4.79 28.22
C GLU A 140 0.15 3.98 27.52
N GLY A 141 0.52 4.34 26.29
CA GLY A 141 1.60 3.71 25.53
C GLY A 141 2.93 3.70 26.28
N LEU A 142 3.25 4.77 27.02
CA LEU A 142 4.49 4.87 27.83
C LEU A 142 4.60 3.80 28.93
N LYS A 143 3.52 3.09 29.26
CA LYS A 143 3.55 1.95 30.20
C LYS A 143 4.07 0.67 29.56
N SER A 144 4.12 0.60 28.22
CA SER A 144 4.65 -0.56 27.51
C SER A 144 6.14 -0.74 27.77
N SER A 145 6.53 -1.98 28.09
CA SER A 145 7.93 -2.41 28.18
C SER A 145 8.54 -2.75 26.81
N ASP A 146 7.77 -2.71 25.72
CA ASP A 146 8.27 -3.06 24.39
C ASP A 146 9.36 -2.07 23.97
N TRP A 147 10.56 -2.59 23.72
CA TRP A 147 11.73 -1.80 23.35
C TRP A 147 11.65 -1.28 21.90
N TRP A 148 10.76 -1.83 21.08
CA TRP A 148 10.64 -1.51 19.66
C TRP A 148 9.72 -0.33 19.37
N ARG A 149 8.49 -0.41 19.89
CA ARG A 149 7.42 0.60 19.77
C ARG A 149 6.54 0.54 21.01
N GLN A 150 6.31 1.69 21.63
CA GLN A 150 5.36 1.86 22.72
C GLN A 150 4.04 2.37 22.15
N VAL A 151 3.08 1.45 21.98
CA VAL A 151 1.77 1.73 21.38
C VAL A 151 0.72 1.78 22.47
N GLY A 152 -0.09 2.85 22.48
CA GLY A 152 -1.23 2.98 23.37
C GLY A 152 -2.54 3.05 22.60
N ALA A 153 -3.61 2.51 23.20
CA ALA A 153 -4.96 2.48 22.66
C ALA A 153 -5.99 2.87 23.73
N VAL A 154 -6.97 3.68 23.36
CA VAL A 154 -8.04 4.17 24.24
C VAL A 154 -9.37 4.08 23.50
N VAL A 155 -10.40 3.54 24.16
CA VAL A 155 -11.76 3.54 23.62
C VAL A 155 -12.63 4.55 24.36
N VAL A 156 -13.36 5.33 23.57
CA VAL A 156 -14.33 6.32 24.02
C VAL A 156 -15.73 5.92 23.55
N ARG A 157 -16.71 6.07 24.45
CA ARG A 157 -18.13 5.97 24.16
C ARG A 157 -18.82 7.19 24.73
N GLU A 158 -19.58 7.90 23.90
CA GLU A 158 -20.36 9.08 24.33
C GLU A 158 -19.50 10.13 25.08
N GLY A 159 -18.24 10.30 24.65
CA GLY A 159 -17.29 11.24 25.26
C GLY A 159 -16.61 10.74 26.54
N ALA A 160 -16.94 9.54 27.04
CA ALA A 160 -16.30 8.94 28.21
C ALA A 160 -15.31 7.83 27.81
N ILE A 161 -14.15 7.79 28.46
CA ILE A 161 -13.18 6.71 28.30
C ILE A 161 -13.70 5.46 29.01
N ILE A 162 -13.83 4.36 28.27
CA ILE A 162 -14.34 3.09 28.81
C ILE A 162 -13.27 1.99 28.91
N ALA A 163 -12.18 2.11 28.16
CA ALA A 163 -11.07 1.16 28.19
C ALA A 163 -9.77 1.82 27.71
N GLN A 164 -8.64 1.34 28.22
CA GLN A 164 -7.29 1.75 27.83
C GLN A 164 -6.38 0.52 27.84
N ALA A 165 -5.47 0.43 26.90
CA ALA A 165 -4.46 -0.62 26.85
C ALA A 165 -3.20 -0.12 26.14
N HIS A 166 -2.09 -0.81 26.40
CA HIS A 166 -0.85 -0.65 25.66
C HIS A 166 -0.37 -2.03 25.20
N ASN A 167 0.58 -2.10 24.27
CA ASN A 167 1.15 -3.37 23.85
C ASN A 167 1.99 -4.01 24.97
N THR A 168 1.85 -5.32 25.16
CA THR A 168 2.43 -6.05 26.29
C THR A 168 3.02 -7.37 25.82
N HIS A 169 4.23 -7.72 26.28
CA HIS A 169 4.82 -9.03 26.01
C HIS A 169 4.11 -10.14 26.79
N LEU A 170 4.01 -11.32 26.17
CA LEU A 170 3.44 -12.52 26.77
C LEU A 170 4.45 -13.68 26.69
N PRO A 171 4.51 -14.59 27.69
CA PRO A 171 3.63 -14.68 28.86
C PRO A 171 3.86 -13.60 29.94
N ASP A 172 5.00 -12.92 29.93
CA ASP A 172 5.31 -11.80 30.83
C ASP A 172 6.12 -10.70 30.13
N GLU A 173 6.24 -9.54 30.79
CA GLU A 173 6.88 -8.33 30.26
C GLU A 173 8.40 -8.44 30.07
N GLN A 174 9.05 -9.43 30.70
CA GLN A 174 10.51 -9.61 30.64
C GLN A 174 10.95 -10.54 29.52
N GLN A 175 10.00 -11.25 28.88
CA GLN A 175 10.21 -12.15 27.75
C GLN A 175 11.25 -11.66 26.70
N PRO A 176 11.18 -10.41 26.17
CA PRO A 176 12.15 -9.95 25.18
C PRO A 176 13.58 -9.80 25.73
N TYR A 177 13.76 -9.67 27.04
CA TYR A 177 15.07 -9.54 27.69
C TYR A 177 15.66 -10.89 28.09
N THR A 178 14.82 -11.87 28.40
CA THR A 178 15.24 -13.20 28.85
C THR A 178 15.45 -14.16 27.68
N GLU A 179 14.51 -14.17 26.72
CA GLU A 179 14.48 -15.11 25.60
C GLU A 179 14.69 -14.43 24.24
N GLY A 180 14.65 -13.10 24.20
CA GLY A 180 14.74 -12.32 22.98
C GLY A 180 13.37 -12.11 22.31
N ASP A 181 13.38 -11.36 21.21
CA ASP A 181 12.22 -11.16 20.35
C ASP A 181 12.66 -11.43 18.92
N ALA A 182 11.88 -12.21 18.16
CA ALA A 182 12.18 -12.54 16.78
C ALA A 182 12.34 -11.28 15.90
N ARG A 183 11.69 -10.16 16.28
CA ARG A 183 11.86 -8.84 15.65
C ARG A 183 13.30 -8.31 15.66
N ALA A 184 14.17 -8.80 16.54
CA ALA A 184 15.58 -8.40 16.57
C ALA A 184 16.32 -8.66 15.25
N HIS A 185 15.77 -9.51 14.38
CA HIS A 185 16.33 -9.84 13.08
C HIS A 185 15.72 -9.06 11.89
N PHE A 186 14.74 -8.18 12.13
CA PHE A 186 13.97 -7.49 11.08
C PHE A 186 14.05 -5.97 11.23
N HIS A 187 13.55 -5.21 10.25
CA HIS A 187 13.41 -3.74 10.36
C HIS A 187 11.98 -3.31 10.71
N LYS A 188 11.80 -2.03 11.07
CA LYS A 188 10.50 -1.50 11.53
C LYS A 188 9.46 -1.61 10.40
N GLY A 189 8.46 -2.47 10.60
CA GLY A 189 7.36 -2.67 9.64
C GLY A 189 7.50 -3.93 8.77
N GLU A 190 8.51 -4.76 9.02
CA GLU A 190 8.67 -6.10 8.43
C GLU A 190 8.21 -7.17 9.43
N GLU A 191 7.63 -8.27 8.92
CA GLU A 191 7.24 -9.45 9.71
C GLU A 191 6.55 -9.09 11.04
N ILE A 192 5.56 -8.19 10.97
CA ILE A 192 4.93 -7.53 12.14
C ILE A 192 4.26 -8.55 13.08
N GLU A 193 3.86 -9.68 12.51
CA GLU A 193 3.32 -10.85 13.19
C GLU A 193 4.34 -11.62 14.03
N LEU A 194 5.65 -11.48 13.77
CA LEU A 194 6.71 -12.19 14.49
C LEU A 194 7.14 -11.43 15.74
N THR A 195 6.19 -11.10 16.60
CA THR A 195 6.43 -10.45 17.89
C THR A 195 5.95 -11.30 19.05
N THR A 196 6.61 -11.20 20.20
CA THR A 196 6.14 -11.77 21.46
C THR A 196 5.11 -10.86 22.17
N ALA A 197 4.84 -9.67 21.64
CA ALA A 197 3.89 -8.73 22.21
C ALA A 197 2.49 -8.87 21.61
N ILE A 198 1.47 -8.87 22.46
CA ILE A 198 0.12 -8.54 22.02
C ILE A 198 0.02 -7.03 21.78
N HIS A 199 -0.54 -6.66 20.63
CA HIS A 199 -0.74 -5.26 20.26
C HIS A 199 -1.77 -4.57 21.16
N ALA A 200 -1.66 -3.25 21.33
CA ALA A 200 -2.55 -2.47 22.19
C ALA A 200 -4.03 -2.63 21.76
N GLU A 201 -4.30 -2.58 20.46
CA GLU A 201 -5.64 -2.70 19.89
C GLU A 201 -6.22 -4.09 20.11
N ALA A 202 -5.41 -5.13 19.87
CA ALA A 202 -5.82 -6.53 20.06
C ALA A 202 -6.06 -6.84 21.55
N LYS A 203 -5.19 -6.35 22.43
CA LYS A 203 -5.34 -6.47 23.89
C LYS A 203 -6.61 -5.79 24.36
N LEU A 204 -6.85 -4.55 23.93
CA LEU A 204 -8.05 -3.79 24.30
C LEU A 204 -9.33 -4.54 23.88
N ILE A 205 -9.39 -5.00 22.63
CA ILE A 205 -10.55 -5.75 22.11
C ILE A 205 -10.74 -7.06 22.88
N GLY A 206 -9.65 -7.78 23.16
CA GLY A 206 -9.68 -9.01 23.93
C GLY A 206 -10.17 -8.81 25.36
N GLU A 207 -9.71 -7.76 26.05
CA GLU A 207 -10.14 -7.40 27.40
C GLU A 207 -11.61 -6.97 27.43
N ALA A 208 -12.06 -6.18 26.45
CA ALA A 208 -13.46 -5.80 26.32
C ALA A 208 -14.35 -7.04 26.12
N ALA A 209 -13.96 -7.95 25.23
CA ALA A 209 -14.67 -9.21 24.99
C ALA A 209 -14.71 -10.09 26.25
N LYS A 210 -13.58 -10.24 26.94
CA LYS A 210 -13.48 -10.99 28.22
C LYS A 210 -14.43 -10.44 29.28
N ASN A 211 -14.60 -9.11 29.33
CA ASN A 211 -15.42 -8.42 30.32
C ASN A 211 -16.88 -8.22 29.86
N GLY A 212 -17.28 -8.74 28.68
CA GLY A 212 -18.62 -8.57 28.14
C GLY A 212 -18.97 -7.12 27.73
N VAL A 213 -17.95 -6.28 27.50
CA VAL A 213 -18.13 -4.89 27.09
C VAL A 213 -18.20 -4.83 25.57
N SER A 214 -19.37 -4.47 25.04
CA SER A 214 -19.51 -4.19 23.60
C SER A 214 -18.63 -3.00 23.21
N LEU A 215 -17.98 -3.06 22.05
CA LEU A 215 -17.24 -1.95 21.43
C LEU A 215 -17.96 -1.36 20.22
N ALA A 216 -19.14 -1.89 19.87
CA ALA A 216 -19.91 -1.41 18.73
C ALA A 216 -20.27 0.08 18.90
N GLY A 217 -20.04 0.87 17.85
CA GLY A 217 -20.30 2.32 17.82
C GLY A 217 -19.32 3.17 18.64
N CYS A 218 -18.26 2.57 19.20
CA CYS A 218 -17.26 3.34 19.95
C CYS A 218 -16.23 4.00 19.02
N GLU A 219 -15.52 4.97 19.59
CA GLU A 219 -14.36 5.64 19.00
C GLU A 219 -13.08 5.03 19.59
N LEU A 220 -12.13 4.67 18.74
CA LEU A 220 -10.83 4.12 19.13
C LEU A 220 -9.73 5.11 18.80
N TYR A 221 -8.91 5.45 19.78
CA TYR A 221 -7.72 6.26 19.65
C TYR A 221 -6.49 5.37 19.80
N VAL A 222 -5.58 5.39 18.84
CA VAL A 222 -4.35 4.58 18.86
C VAL A 222 -3.14 5.42 18.46
N THR A 223 -2.00 5.26 19.12
CA THR A 223 -0.81 6.09 18.81
C THR A 223 -0.23 5.80 17.43
N ASP A 224 -0.40 4.59 16.92
CA ASP A 224 0.12 4.11 15.64
C ASP A 224 -1.00 3.49 14.80
N PHE A 225 -0.99 3.71 13.49
CA PHE A 225 -1.96 3.10 12.59
C PHE A 225 -1.97 1.57 12.74
N PRO A 226 -3.15 0.94 12.89
CA PRO A 226 -3.25 -0.47 13.24
C PRO A 226 -2.68 -1.38 12.15
N CYS A 227 -1.98 -2.43 12.56
CA CYS A 227 -1.50 -3.46 11.63
C CYS A 227 -2.69 -4.17 10.94
N PRO A 228 -2.48 -4.88 9.82
CA PRO A 228 -3.57 -5.55 9.09
C PRO A 228 -4.44 -6.48 9.93
N THR A 229 -3.86 -7.15 10.93
CA THR A 229 -4.60 -8.01 11.87
C THR A 229 -5.45 -7.17 12.83
N CYS A 230 -4.88 -6.12 13.42
CA CYS A 230 -5.62 -5.22 14.30
C CYS A 230 -6.74 -4.48 13.56
N ALA A 231 -6.51 -4.04 12.32
CA ALA A 231 -7.54 -3.42 11.48
C ALA A 231 -8.77 -4.34 11.27
N LYS A 232 -8.55 -5.65 11.06
CA LYS A 232 -9.63 -6.64 10.97
C LYS A 232 -10.37 -6.81 12.28
N LEU A 233 -9.65 -6.83 13.41
CA LEU A 233 -10.27 -6.91 14.74
C LEU A 233 -11.11 -5.68 15.04
N ILE A 234 -10.62 -4.48 14.74
CA ILE A 234 -11.33 -3.21 14.90
C ILE A 234 -12.62 -3.20 14.09
N ALA A 235 -12.54 -3.60 12.82
CA ALA A 235 -13.70 -3.73 11.95
C ALA A 235 -14.73 -4.75 12.50
N ALA A 236 -14.26 -5.92 12.97
CA ALA A 236 -15.13 -6.95 13.54
C ALA A 236 -15.73 -6.55 14.90
N ALA A 237 -15.05 -5.70 15.67
CA ALA A 237 -15.54 -5.19 16.96
C ALA A 237 -16.64 -4.12 16.82
N GLY A 238 -16.88 -3.63 15.59
CA GLY A 238 -17.91 -2.63 15.30
C GLY A 238 -17.54 -1.21 15.72
N ILE A 239 -16.25 -0.90 15.88
CA ILE A 239 -15.74 0.45 16.12
C ILE A 239 -16.20 1.38 14.98
N SER A 240 -16.75 2.55 15.30
CA SER A 240 -17.24 3.49 14.28
C SER A 240 -16.21 4.50 13.83
N LYS A 241 -15.26 4.87 14.70
CA LYS A 241 -14.19 5.82 14.37
C LYS A 241 -12.84 5.35 14.87
N LEU A 242 -11.81 5.57 14.08
CA LEU A 242 -10.41 5.30 14.41
C LEU A 242 -9.60 6.60 14.28
N TYR A 243 -9.06 7.06 15.40
CA TYR A 243 -8.11 8.16 15.48
C TYR A 243 -6.71 7.60 15.63
N TYR A 244 -5.75 8.10 14.83
CA TYR A 244 -4.35 7.67 14.91
C TYR A 244 -3.35 8.80 14.70
N GLN A 245 -2.17 8.71 15.31
CA GLN A 245 -1.17 9.80 15.31
C GLN A 245 0.08 9.51 14.46
N HIS A 246 0.55 8.27 14.41
CA HIS A 246 1.77 7.89 13.70
C HIS A 246 1.55 6.68 12.80
N GLY A 247 2.53 6.42 11.92
CA GLY A 247 2.47 5.28 11.02
C GLY A 247 1.57 5.53 9.82
N TYR A 248 1.48 4.49 8.99
CA TYR A 248 0.74 4.54 7.74
C TYR A 248 0.06 3.20 7.49
N THR A 249 -0.89 3.21 6.57
CA THR A 249 -1.69 2.06 6.21
C THR A 249 -0.81 0.97 5.62
N LEU A 250 -0.79 -0.22 6.24
CA LEU A 250 -0.11 -1.38 5.70
C LEU A 250 -1.11 -2.33 5.04
N LEU A 251 -0.72 -2.86 3.87
CA LEU A 251 -1.51 -3.78 3.05
C LEU A 251 -2.91 -3.24 2.69
N ASP A 252 -3.95 -3.78 3.33
CA ASP A 252 -5.37 -3.53 3.07
C ASP A 252 -6.10 -2.98 4.32
N GLY A 253 -5.38 -2.60 5.39
CA GLY A 253 -5.97 -2.23 6.69
C GLY A 253 -7.02 -1.12 6.58
N GLU A 254 -6.71 -0.05 5.83
CA GLU A 254 -7.65 1.04 5.57
C GLU A 254 -8.92 0.58 4.82
N ARG A 255 -8.76 -0.29 3.82
CA ARG A 255 -9.90 -0.82 3.06
C ARG A 255 -10.81 -1.67 3.93
N VAL A 256 -10.24 -2.49 4.82
CA VAL A 256 -10.99 -3.30 5.78
C VAL A 256 -11.80 -2.41 6.71
N LEU A 257 -11.17 -1.39 7.29
CA LEU A 257 -11.81 -0.44 8.18
C LEU A 257 -12.94 0.32 7.45
N LYS A 258 -12.66 0.88 6.27
CA LYS A 258 -13.68 1.57 5.45
C LYS A 258 -14.83 0.65 5.03
N SER A 259 -14.55 -0.61 4.70
CA SER A 259 -15.62 -1.57 4.32
C SER A 259 -16.57 -1.90 5.48
N ALA A 260 -16.11 -1.73 6.72
CA ALA A 260 -16.92 -1.86 7.92
C ALA A 260 -17.57 -0.54 8.37
N GLY A 261 -17.41 0.55 7.58
CA GLY A 261 -17.94 1.86 7.92
C GLY A 261 -17.15 2.62 8.99
N VAL A 262 -15.90 2.22 9.27
CA VAL A 262 -15.05 2.93 10.23
C VAL A 262 -14.52 4.22 9.60
N GLU A 263 -14.80 5.35 10.24
CA GLU A 263 -14.21 6.65 9.89
C GLU A 263 -12.77 6.72 10.39
N ILE A 264 -11.81 7.05 9.51
CA ILE A 264 -10.38 7.05 9.84
C ILE A 264 -9.91 8.50 9.89
N ILE A 265 -9.36 8.91 11.03
CA ILE A 265 -9.02 10.30 11.33
C ILE A 265 -7.57 10.37 11.80
N PHE A 266 -6.79 11.23 11.17
CA PHE A 266 -5.43 11.53 11.63
C PHE A 266 -5.51 12.59 12.74
N ALA A 267 -5.02 12.24 13.93
CA ALA A 267 -5.00 13.06 15.14
C ALA A 267 -3.60 13.61 15.42
#